data_AF-B6W8R8-F1
#
_entry.id   AF-B6W8R8-F1
#
_cell.length_a   1.000
_cell.length_b   1.000
_cell.length_c   1.000
_cell.angle_alpha   90.00
_cell.angle_beta   90.00
_cell.angle_gamma   90.00
#
_symmetry.space_group_name_H-M   'P 1'
#
loop_
_entity.id
_entity.type
_entity.pdbx_description
1 polymer ?
#
loop_
_entity_poly.entity_id
_entity_poly.type
_entity_poly.pdbx_seq_one_letter_code
_entity_poly.pdbx_strand_id
1 'polypeptide(L)'
;MKIDFNNVDLSNLDSYKEKSLKAFSTLMNKEGEGNDFLGWIDRANNLDMEEYERIKKASKKIQENSDCLVTIGIGGSYLGTKAVDYAM
;
A
#
# COMPACT_ATOMS: atom_id res chain seq x y z
N MET A 1 -9.32 -7.93 8.79
CA MET A 1 -8.43 -9.10 8.61
C MET A 1 -8.08 -9.66 9.99
N LYS A 2 -8.01 -10.99 10.14
CA LYS A 2 -7.49 -11.65 11.34
C LYS A 2 -6.26 -12.44 10.94
N ILE A 3 -5.24 -12.46 11.79
CA ILE A 3 -4.05 -13.29 11.58
C ILE A 3 -4.25 -14.56 12.39
N ASP A 4 -4.12 -15.72 11.74
CA ASP A 4 -4.20 -17.03 12.37
C ASP A 4 -2.78 -17.56 12.66
N PHE A 5 -2.52 -17.92 13.92
CA PHE A 5 -1.24 -18.44 14.38
C PHE A 5 -1.31 -19.94 14.76
N ASN A 6 -2.42 -20.63 14.49
CA ASN A 6 -2.65 -22.03 14.90
C ASN A 6 -1.56 -23.01 14.42
N ASN A 7 -0.84 -22.68 13.35
CA ASN A 7 0.20 -23.52 12.75
C ASN A 7 1.60 -22.89 12.83
N VAL A 8 1.84 -22.01 13.80
CA VAL A 8 3.13 -21.31 13.99
C VAL A 8 3.67 -21.60 15.37
N ASP A 9 4.96 -21.95 15.47
CA ASP A 9 5.64 -22.01 16.77
C ASP A 9 5.91 -20.59 17.29
N LEU A 10 5.37 -20.29 18.47
CA LEU A 10 5.47 -18.98 19.11
C LEU A 10 6.51 -18.95 20.24
N SER A 11 7.23 -20.04 20.48
CA SER A 11 8.19 -20.18 21.59
C SER A 11 9.22 -19.05 21.67
N ASN A 12 9.64 -18.50 20.52
CA ASN A 12 10.63 -17.44 20.43
C ASN A 12 10.04 -16.03 20.17
N LEU A 13 8.71 -15.87 20.18
CA LEU A 13 8.08 -14.60 19.82
C LEU A 13 8.57 -13.43 20.67
N ASP A 14 8.70 -13.66 21.99
CA ASP A 14 9.14 -12.63 22.93
C ASP A 14 10.56 -12.13 22.65
N SER A 15 11.44 -12.98 22.11
CA SER A 15 12.81 -12.58 21.74
C SER A 15 12.87 -11.53 20.63
N TYR A 16 11.81 -11.40 19.82
CA TYR A 16 11.72 -10.41 18.75
C TYR A 16 11.08 -9.10 19.20
N LYS A 17 10.43 -9.06 20.36
CA LYS A 17 9.61 -7.93 20.82
C LYS A 17 10.38 -6.62 20.82
N GLU A 18 11.55 -6.59 21.45
CA GLU A 18 12.36 -5.37 21.56
C GLU A 18 12.80 -4.87 20.17
N LYS A 19 13.27 -5.79 19.32
CA LYS A 19 13.71 -5.45 17.95
C LYS A 19 12.55 -4.90 17.12
N SER A 20 11.37 -5.51 17.21
CA SER A 20 10.16 -5.06 16.50
C SER A 20 9.69 -3.68 16.99
N LEU A 21 9.70 -3.42 18.29
CA LEU A 21 9.34 -2.12 18.85
C LEU A 21 10.33 -1.03 18.43
N LYS A 22 11.64 -1.33 18.44
CA LYS A 22 12.66 -0.40 17.96
C LYS A 22 12.47 -0.08 16.48
N ALA A 23 12.24 -1.10 15.64
CA ALA A 23 11.98 -0.90 14.22
C ALA A 23 10.72 -0.07 13.97
N PHE A 24 9.65 -0.31 14.74
CA PHE A 24 8.44 0.49 14.71
C PHE A 24 8.71 1.96 15.06
N SER A 25 9.44 2.23 16.15
CA SER A 25 9.82 3.60 16.53
C SER A 25 10.64 4.28 15.45
N THR A 26 11.66 3.61 14.88
CA THR A 26 12.47 4.16 13.78
C THR A 26 11.62 4.52 12.56
N LEU A 27 10.66 3.66 12.19
CA LEU A 27 9.75 3.89 11.07
C LEU A 27 8.82 5.08 11.34
N MET A 28 8.15 5.10 12.50
CA MET A 28 7.16 6.14 12.83
C MET A 28 7.81 7.51 13.10
N ASN A 29 9.03 7.53 13.65
CA ASN A 29 9.80 8.76 13.84
C ASN A 29 10.53 9.22 12.56
N LYS A 30 10.52 8.41 11.48
CA LYS A 30 11.19 8.70 10.21
C LYS A 30 12.70 8.93 10.37
N GLU A 31 13.36 8.18 11.25
CA GLU A 31 14.79 8.32 11.58
C GLU A 31 15.70 7.31 10.85
N GLY A 32 15.11 6.37 10.11
CA GLY A 32 15.83 5.34 9.38
C GLY A 32 16.31 5.78 7.99
N GLU A 33 17.18 4.98 7.40
CA GLU A 33 17.57 5.15 5.99
C GLU A 33 16.36 5.04 5.05
N GLY A 34 16.30 5.89 4.03
CA GLY A 34 15.18 5.93 3.08
C GLY A 34 13.89 6.55 3.64
N ASN A 35 13.98 7.30 4.74
CA ASN A 35 12.85 8.02 5.34
C ASN A 35 12.12 8.99 4.38
N ASP A 36 12.77 9.43 3.31
CA ASP A 36 12.16 10.21 2.22
C ASP A 36 10.99 9.46 1.52
N PHE A 37 10.95 8.12 1.59
CA PHE A 37 9.99 7.28 0.88
C PHE A 37 8.84 6.75 1.77
N LEU A 38 8.57 7.40 2.91
CA LEU A 38 7.56 6.97 3.89
C LEU A 38 6.16 7.57 3.68
N GLY A 39 5.91 8.22 2.53
CA GLY A 39 4.62 8.87 2.25
C GLY A 39 3.41 7.94 2.30
N TRP A 40 3.60 6.62 2.16
CA TRP A 40 2.54 5.63 2.22
C TRP A 40 1.94 5.43 3.62
N ILE A 41 2.66 5.78 4.70
CA ILE A 41 2.18 5.59 6.08
C ILE A 41 0.93 6.43 6.33
N ASP A 42 0.97 7.71 5.95
CA ASP A 42 -0.09 8.67 6.26
C ASP A 42 -1.12 8.80 5.11
N ARG A 43 -0.80 8.29 3.90
CA ARG A 43 -1.61 8.49 2.69
C ARG A 43 -3.05 8.01 2.82
N ALA A 44 -3.30 6.92 3.55
CA ALA A 44 -4.64 6.40 3.75
C ALA A 44 -5.53 7.35 4.56
N ASN A 45 -4.94 8.14 5.47
CA ASN A 45 -5.65 9.10 6.31
C ASN A 45 -5.66 10.51 5.69
N ASN A 46 -4.61 10.86 4.93
CA ASN A 46 -4.40 12.17 4.32
C ASN A 46 -4.39 12.06 2.79
N LEU A 47 -5.48 11.54 2.23
CA LEU A 47 -5.63 11.44 0.78
C LEU A 47 -5.92 12.82 0.18
N ASP A 48 -5.25 13.16 -0.92
CA ASP A 48 -5.63 14.32 -1.73
C ASP A 48 -7.00 14.08 -2.38
N MET A 49 -8.04 14.69 -1.81
CA MET A 49 -9.42 14.52 -2.26
C MET A 49 -9.70 15.20 -3.60
N GLU A 50 -8.96 16.24 -3.95
CA GLU A 50 -9.11 16.90 -5.26
C GLU A 50 -8.54 16.00 -6.36
N GLU A 51 -7.35 15.41 -6.14
CA GLU A 51 -6.80 14.39 -7.03
C GLU A 51 -7.72 13.18 -7.16
N TYR A 52 -8.25 12.68 -6.04
CA TYR A 52 -9.17 11.54 -6.05
C TYR A 52 -10.41 11.78 -6.92
N GLU A 53 -11.05 12.95 -6.81
CA GLU A 53 -12.19 13.28 -7.66
C GLU A 53 -11.80 13.50 -9.13
N ARG A 54 -10.60 14.03 -9.41
CA ARG A 54 -10.08 14.09 -10.80
C ARG A 54 -9.89 12.70 -11.40
N ILE A 55 -9.37 11.75 -10.64
CA ILE A 55 -9.22 10.35 -11.07
C ILE A 55 -10.58 9.73 -11.41
N LYS A 56 -11.60 9.92 -10.55
CA LYS A 56 -12.97 9.44 -10.80
C LYS A 56 -13.62 10.08 -12.03
N LYS A 57 -13.37 11.36 -12.27
CA LYS A 57 -13.86 12.04 -13.48
C LYS A 57 -13.19 11.48 -14.74
N ALA A 58 -11.88 11.25 -14.69
CA ALA A 58 -11.14 10.65 -15.79
C ALA A 58 -11.61 9.23 -16.08
N SER A 59 -11.85 8.41 -15.05
CA SER A 59 -12.33 7.03 -15.24
C SER A 59 -13.70 6.97 -15.93
N LYS A 60 -14.66 7.82 -15.52
CA LYS A 60 -15.96 7.93 -16.20
C LYS A 60 -15.79 8.31 -17.67
N LYS A 61 -14.98 9.32 -17.96
CA LYS A 61 -14.71 9.76 -19.34
C LYS A 61 -14.10 8.65 -20.19
N ILE A 62 -13.18 7.85 -19.64
CA ILE A 62 -12.57 6.72 -20.36
C ILE A 62 -13.63 5.66 -20.67
N GLN A 63 -14.46 5.29 -19.69
CA GLN A 63 -15.53 4.30 -19.84
C GLN A 63 -16.58 4.72 -20.87
N GLU A 64 -16.94 6.01 -20.92
CA GLU A 64 -17.93 6.53 -21.88
C GLU A 64 -17.43 6.53 -23.33
N ASN A 65 -16.12 6.60 -23.54
CA ASN A 65 -15.53 6.86 -24.87
C ASN A 65 -14.57 5.76 -25.37
N SER A 66 -14.40 4.66 -24.62
CA SER A 66 -13.40 3.63 -24.94
C SER A 66 -13.92 2.23 -24.59
N ASP A 67 -13.75 1.28 -25.50
CA ASP A 67 -14.07 -0.13 -25.26
C ASP A 67 -13.04 -0.84 -24.35
N CYS A 68 -11.80 -0.34 -24.33
CA CYS A 68 -10.73 -0.88 -23.50
C CYS A 68 -9.79 0.22 -23.00
N LEU A 69 -9.11 -0.05 -21.87
CA LEU A 69 -8.02 0.76 -21.33
C LEU A 69 -6.73 -0.05 -21.35
N VAL A 70 -5.72 0.44 -22.07
CA VAL A 70 -4.37 -0.14 -22.09
C VAL A 70 -3.50 0.60 -21.08
N THR A 71 -3.02 -0.12 -20.07
CA THR A 71 -2.05 0.41 -19.11
C THR A 71 -0.63 0.12 -19.57
N ILE A 72 0.25 1.12 -19.52
CA ILE A 72 1.66 0.99 -19.91
C ILE A 72 2.51 1.26 -18.67
N GLY A 73 3.13 0.20 -18.13
CA GLY A 73 3.95 0.28 -16.93
C GLY A 73 4.60 -1.06 -16.58
N ILE A 74 5.61 -1.02 -15.71
CA ILE A 74 6.31 -2.21 -15.18
C ILE A 74 6.56 -2.04 -13.68
N GLY A 75 6.91 -3.12 -12.98
CA GLY A 75 7.20 -3.08 -11.54
C GLY A 75 5.97 -2.72 -10.72
N GLY A 76 6.14 -1.83 -9.74
CA GLY A 76 5.04 -1.38 -8.86
C GLY A 76 3.86 -0.77 -9.62
N SER A 77 4.13 -0.07 -10.73
CA SER A 77 3.12 0.56 -11.58
C SER A 77 2.29 -0.43 -12.40
N TYR A 78 2.71 -1.70 -12.49
CA TYR A 78 1.95 -2.77 -13.14
C TYR A 78 1.35 -3.74 -12.12
N LEU A 79 2.16 -4.23 -11.17
CA LEU A 79 1.76 -5.28 -10.24
C LEU A 79 0.61 -4.83 -9.33
N GLY A 80 0.60 -3.57 -8.87
CA GLY A 80 -0.48 -3.04 -8.05
C GLY A 80 -1.81 -3.01 -8.80
N THR A 81 -1.83 -2.44 -10.00
CA THR A 81 -3.02 -2.40 -10.85
C THR A 81 -3.49 -3.81 -11.23
N LYS A 82 -2.56 -4.70 -11.60
CA LYS A 82 -2.90 -6.06 -12.05
C LYS A 82 -3.43 -6.95 -10.92
N ALA A 83 -2.91 -6.79 -9.70
CA ALA A 83 -3.41 -7.52 -8.54
C ALA A 83 -4.87 -7.18 -8.24
N VAL A 84 -5.24 -5.90 -8.32
CA VAL A 84 -6.62 -5.43 -8.10
C VAL A 84 -7.54 -5.89 -9.22
N ASP A 85 -7.13 -5.72 -10.49
CA ASP A 85 -7.88 -6.15 -11.68
C ASP A 85 -8.23 -7.64 -11.68
N TYR A 86 -7.36 -8.50 -11.15
CA TYR A 86 -7.63 -9.94 -11.08
C TYR A 86 -8.44 -10.37 -9.86
N ALA A 87 -8.31 -9.64 -8.74
CA ALA A 87 -8.91 -10.04 -7.46
C ALA A 87 -10.32 -9.47 -7.23
N MET A 88 -10.68 -8.39 -7.91
CA MET A 88 -11.99 -7.72 -7.81
C MET A 88 -12.88 -8.07 -9.00
#